data_AF-A0A2G4DIY5-F1
#
_entry.id   AF-A0A2G4DIY5-F1
#
_cell.length_a   1.000
_cell.length_b   1.000
_cell.length_c   1.000
_cell.angle_alpha   90.00
_cell.angle_beta   90.00
_cell.angle_gamma   90.00
#
_symmetry.space_group_name_H-M   'P 1'
#
loop_
_entity.id
_entity.type
_entity.pdbx_description
1 polymer ?
#
loop_
_entity_poly.entity_id
_entity_poly.type
_entity_poly.pdbx_seq_one_letter_code
_entity_poly.pdbx_strand_id
1 'polypeptide(L)'
;ESALPCECPACGASSLRVILSAPGLSTMAGNTRSAIARNEQSAHAPKTMDQYKESRGHPSGCSCCGPTKRLEPTKANPHALKGKPAGRPWMISH
;
A
#
# COMPACT_ATOMS: atom_id res chain seq x y z
N GLU A 1 3.69 46.57 -6.20
CA GLU A 1 4.44 47.12 -5.04
C GLU A 1 4.88 46.09 -4.00
N SER A 2 4.15 44.98 -3.77
CA SER A 2 4.45 44.00 -2.70
C SER A 2 5.73 43.14 -2.86
N ALA A 3 6.56 43.42 -3.86
CA ALA A 3 7.79 42.68 -4.18
C ALA A 3 9.08 43.46 -3.83
N LEU A 4 8.97 44.73 -3.40
CA LEU A 4 10.14 45.53 -3.02
C LEU A 4 10.68 45.07 -1.65
N PRO A 5 12.01 45.04 -1.45
CA PRO A 5 12.61 44.76 -0.15
C PRO A 5 12.16 45.78 0.91
N CYS A 6 11.97 45.34 2.16
CA CYS A 6 11.65 46.23 3.29
C CYS A 6 12.81 46.32 4.28
N GLU A 7 12.83 47.34 5.12
CA GLU A 7 13.84 47.45 6.18
C GLU A 7 13.54 46.51 7.34
N CYS A 8 14.57 45.83 7.84
CA CYS A 8 14.48 44.97 9.00
C CYS A 8 14.20 45.79 10.28
N PRO A 9 13.13 45.50 11.06
CA PRO A 9 12.82 46.28 12.26
C PRO A 9 13.85 46.15 13.39
N ALA A 10 14.75 45.18 13.34
CA ALA A 10 15.78 44.96 14.36
C ALA A 10 17.12 45.66 14.05
N CYS A 11 17.49 45.79 12.78
CA CYS A 11 18.80 46.30 12.37
C CYS A 11 18.79 47.31 11.22
N GLY A 12 17.63 47.62 10.64
CA GLY A 12 17.47 48.57 9.53
C GLY A 12 18.00 48.11 8.17
N ALA A 13 18.63 46.94 8.09
CA ALA A 13 19.15 46.42 6.82
C ALA A 13 18.02 46.03 5.84
N SER A 14 18.31 46.11 4.54
CA SER A 14 17.40 45.67 3.48
C SER A 14 17.12 44.16 3.59
N SER A 15 15.85 43.80 3.73
CA SER A 15 15.36 42.44 3.89
C SER A 15 14.52 42.03 2.69
N LEU A 16 14.98 41.00 1.97
CA LEU A 16 14.24 40.40 0.87
C LEU A 16 13.06 39.58 1.40
N ARG A 17 11.95 39.58 0.67
CA ARG A 17 10.83 38.68 0.95
C ARG A 17 11.23 37.25 0.58
N VAL A 18 11.41 36.40 1.59
CA VAL A 18 11.66 34.97 1.38
C VAL A 18 10.36 34.20 1.62
N ILE A 19 9.82 33.57 0.57
CA ILE A 19 8.70 32.63 0.70
C ILE A 19 9.31 31.23 0.83
N LEU A 20 9.49 30.77 2.08
CA LEU A 20 9.91 29.40 2.37
C LEU A 20 8.66 28.52 2.42
N SER A 21 8.51 27.61 1.47
CA SER A 21 7.56 26.51 1.61
C SER A 21 8.18 25.46 2.53
N ALA A 22 7.43 25.03 3.56
CA ALA A 22 7.88 23.94 4.41
C ALA A 22 8.15 22.69 3.55
N PRO A 23 9.21 21.91 3.86
CA PRO A 23 9.43 20.64 3.16
C PRO A 23 8.21 19.74 3.38
N GLY A 24 7.75 19.07 2.33
CA GLY A 24 6.60 18.17 2.43
C GLY A 24 6.91 17.02 3.39
N LEU A 25 6.34 17.05 4.60
CA LEU A 25 6.44 15.90 5.51
C LEU A 25 5.59 14.75 4.96
N SER A 26 6.23 13.60 4.71
CA SER A 26 5.51 12.35 4.46
C SER A 26 4.99 11.77 5.78
N THR A 27 3.96 12.39 6.36
CA THR A 27 3.32 11.93 7.61
C THR A 27 2.55 10.62 7.45
N MET A 28 2.22 10.23 6.21
CA MET A 28 1.51 9.00 5.89
C MET A 28 2.47 7.93 5.36
N ALA A 29 2.31 6.70 5.85
CA ALA A 29 2.99 5.54 5.29
C ALA A 29 2.62 5.34 3.82
N GLY A 30 3.60 4.95 2.99
CA GLY A 30 3.43 4.84 1.54
C GLY A 30 2.33 3.84 1.14
N ASN A 31 2.19 2.73 1.87
CA ASN A 31 1.13 1.76 1.67
C ASN A 31 -0.28 2.36 1.86
N THR A 32 -0.47 3.17 2.91
CA THR A 32 -1.73 3.86 3.20
C THR A 32 -2.07 4.84 2.09
N ARG A 33 -1.09 5.65 1.64
CA ARG A 33 -1.27 6.58 0.51
C ARG A 33 -1.70 5.84 -0.76
N SER A 34 -1.01 4.75 -1.10
CA SER A 34 -1.33 3.95 -2.29
C SER A 34 -2.68 3.24 -2.18
N ALA A 35 -3.10 2.85 -0.97
CA ALA A 35 -4.43 2.27 -0.75
C ALA A 35 -5.53 3.30 -0.99
N ILE A 36 -5.40 4.49 -0.41
CA ILE A 36 -6.37 5.59 -0.58
C ILE A 36 -6.48 6.00 -2.05
N ALA A 37 -5.35 6.21 -2.74
CA ALA A 37 -5.36 6.59 -4.15
C ALA A 37 -6.09 5.56 -5.04
N ARG A 38 -5.92 4.26 -4.76
CA ARG A 38 -6.64 3.20 -5.48
C ARG A 38 -8.13 3.17 -5.16
N ASN A 39 -8.51 3.47 -3.92
CA ASN A 39 -9.90 3.56 -3.51
C ASN A 39 -10.59 4.74 -4.21
N GLU A 40 -9.96 5.91 -4.22
CA GLU A 40 -10.44 7.09 -4.95
C GLU A 40 -10.60 6.79 -6.45
N GLN A 41 -9.58 6.18 -7.07
CA GLN A 41 -9.66 5.77 -8.47
C GLN A 41 -10.81 4.79 -8.72
N SER A 42 -11.03 3.83 -7.82
CA SER A 42 -12.08 2.83 -7.96
C SER A 42 -13.49 3.41 -7.75
N ALA A 43 -13.62 4.45 -6.93
CA ALA A 43 -14.88 5.17 -6.73
C ALA A 43 -15.24 6.04 -7.94
N HIS A 44 -14.25 6.72 -8.54
CA HIS A 44 -14.48 7.64 -9.66
C HIS A 44 -14.48 6.96 -11.03
N ALA A 45 -13.66 5.91 -11.21
CA ALA A 45 -13.47 5.20 -12.47
C ALA A 45 -13.29 3.70 -12.19
N PRO A 46 -14.37 2.99 -11.79
CA PRO A 46 -14.30 1.55 -11.55
C PRO A 46 -13.90 0.82 -12.83
N LYS A 47 -13.04 -0.19 -12.68
CA LYS A 47 -12.62 -1.01 -13.81
C LYS A 47 -13.79 -1.82 -14.36
N THR A 48 -13.84 -1.98 -15.68
CA THR A 48 -14.74 -2.95 -16.30
C THR A 48 -14.30 -4.38 -15.99
N MET A 49 -15.19 -5.36 -16.19
CA MET A 49 -14.88 -6.77 -15.93
C MET A 49 -13.69 -7.28 -16.74
N ASP A 50 -13.52 -6.82 -17.98
CA ASP A 50 -12.40 -7.25 -18.83
C ASP A 50 -11.08 -6.60 -18.40
N GLN A 51 -11.10 -5.31 -18.04
CA GLN A 51 -9.94 -4.63 -17.43
C GLN A 51 -9.54 -5.27 -16.09
N TYR A 52 -10.52 -5.75 -15.31
CA TYR A 52 -10.26 -6.48 -14.08
C TYR A 52 -9.61 -7.84 -14.37
N LYS A 53 -10.07 -8.58 -15.38
CA LYS A 53 -9.46 -9.87 -15.78
C LYS A 53 -8.00 -9.70 -16.20
N GLU A 54 -7.71 -8.69 -17.01
CA GLU A 54 -6.35 -8.36 -17.45
C GLU A 54 -5.42 -8.04 -16.26
N SER A 55 -5.94 -7.29 -15.28
CA SER A 55 -5.16 -6.87 -14.10
C SER A 55 -5.21 -7.81 -12.90
N ARG A 56 -5.89 -8.97 -13.02
CA ARG A 56 -5.94 -10.01 -11.97
C ARG A 56 -4.65 -10.83 -11.90
N GLY A 57 -3.67 -10.56 -12.76
CA GLY A 57 -2.36 -11.20 -12.70
C GLY A 57 -1.69 -10.98 -11.36
N HIS A 58 -1.20 -12.06 -10.75
CA HIS A 58 -0.39 -11.96 -9.54
C HIS A 58 0.95 -11.27 -9.86
N PRO A 59 1.50 -10.46 -8.93
CA PRO A 59 2.81 -9.84 -9.14
C PRO A 59 3.88 -10.92 -9.30
N SER A 60 4.95 -10.60 -10.04
CA SER A 60 6.12 -11.47 -10.20
C SER A 60 6.65 -11.89 -8.82
N GLY A 61 6.75 -13.20 -8.57
CA GLY A 61 7.18 -13.75 -7.28
C GLY A 61 6.05 -14.08 -6.30
N CYS A 62 4.79 -13.97 -6.69
CA CYS A 62 3.69 -14.47 -5.87
C CYS A 62 3.77 -16.01 -5.74
N SER A 63 3.94 -16.50 -4.51
CA SER A 63 4.01 -17.93 -4.18
C SER A 63 2.76 -18.71 -4.60
N CYS A 64 1.63 -18.04 -4.86
CA CYS A 64 0.39 -18.70 -5.27
C CYS A 64 0.39 -19.19 -6.74
N CYS A 65 1.25 -18.66 -7.61
CA CYS A 65 1.19 -18.92 -9.06
C CYS A 65 2.40 -19.67 -9.65
N GLY A 66 3.43 -19.95 -8.84
CA GLY A 66 4.49 -20.88 -9.23
C GLY A 66 4.12 -22.34 -8.91
N PRO A 67 4.86 -23.34 -9.43
CA PRO A 67 4.75 -24.71 -8.96
C PRO A 67 5.17 -24.74 -7.48
N THR A 68 4.21 -24.54 -6.59
CA THR A 68 4.44 -24.72 -5.16
C THR A 68 4.72 -26.20 -4.93
N LYS A 69 5.83 -26.51 -4.27
CA LYS A 69 6.00 -27.85 -3.69
C LYS A 69 4.78 -28.09 -2.83
N ARG A 70 3.98 -29.12 -3.16
CA ARG A 70 2.84 -29.48 -2.32
C ARG A 70 3.35 -29.61 -0.89
N LEU A 71 2.75 -28.84 0.02
CA LEU A 71 3.02 -29.01 1.44
C LEU A 71 2.41 -30.36 1.83
N GLU A 72 3.27 -31.38 1.89
CA GLU A 72 2.87 -32.70 2.36
C GLU A 72 2.55 -32.60 3.87
N PRO A 73 1.37 -33.06 4.32
CA PRO A 73 1.02 -33.06 5.73
C PRO A 73 2.02 -33.92 6.50
N THR A 74 2.83 -33.28 7.34
CA THR A 74 3.81 -33.97 8.19
C THR A 74 3.69 -33.44 9.61
N LYS A 75 4.11 -34.22 10.61
CA LYS A 75 4.08 -33.81 12.03
C LYS A 75 4.85 -32.51 12.29
N ALA A 76 5.82 -32.17 11.43
CA ALA A 76 6.61 -30.94 11.46
C ALA A 76 5.93 -29.72 10.80
N ASN A 77 4.83 -29.91 10.06
CA ASN A 77 4.09 -28.83 9.39
C ASN A 77 2.57 -28.94 9.66
N PRO A 78 2.11 -28.53 10.86
CA PRO A 78 0.70 -28.65 11.26
C PRO A 78 -0.25 -27.71 10.49
N HIS A 79 0.27 -26.68 9.82
CA HIS A 79 -0.55 -25.78 9.00
C HIS A 79 -1.07 -26.45 7.73
N ALA A 80 -0.34 -27.44 7.19
CA ALA A 80 -0.75 -28.21 6.02
C ALA A 80 -1.91 -29.18 6.31
N LEU A 81 -2.17 -29.52 7.59
CA LEU A 81 -3.31 -30.34 8.00
C LEU A 81 -4.63 -29.56 8.04
N LYS A 82 -4.62 -28.24 8.21
CA LYS A 82 -5.84 -27.41 8.32
C LYS A 82 -6.59 -27.20 6.98
N GLY A 83 -6.05 -27.68 5.86
CA GLY A 83 -6.54 -27.36 4.51
C GLY A 83 -7.22 -28.49 3.73
N LYS A 84 -7.52 -29.66 4.33
CA LYS A 84 -8.08 -30.81 3.59
C LYS A 84 -9.59 -31.02 3.89
N PRO A 85 -10.51 -30.73 2.95
CA PRO A 85 -11.93 -31.07 3.06
C PRO A 85 -12.24 -32.51 2.60
N ALA A 86 -11.35 -33.49 2.83
CA ALA A 86 -11.54 -34.88 2.40
C ALA A 86 -10.87 -35.92 3.32
N GLY A 87 -10.99 -35.73 4.64
CA GLY A 87 -10.41 -36.64 5.64
C GLY A 87 -11.27 -36.87 6.87
N ARG A 88 -12.61 -36.93 6.70
CA ARG A 88 -13.65 -37.37 7.66
C ARG A 88 -13.73 -36.71 9.08
N PRO A 89 -14.95 -36.55 9.62
CA PRO A 89 -15.44 -35.26 10.11
C PRO A 89 -15.51 -35.11 11.65
N TRP A 90 -14.81 -35.93 12.43
CA TRP A 90 -14.95 -35.97 13.90
C TRP A 90 -13.68 -35.61 14.69
N MET A 91 -12.57 -35.27 14.02
CA MET A 91 -11.37 -34.72 14.67
C MET A 91 -11.43 -33.20 14.82
N ILE A 92 -12.49 -32.72 15.48
CA ILE A 92 -12.43 -31.47 16.23
C ILE A 92 -12.99 -31.77 17.63
N SER A 93 -12.18 -32.39 18.47
CA SER A 93 -12.31 -32.30 19.94
C SER A 93 -10.90 -31.96 20.43
N HIS A 94 -10.66 -30.99 21.31
CA HIS A 94 -11.49 -30.25 22.28
C HIS A 94 -11.52 -28.75 21.95
#